data_AF-A0A4Q9G7W8-F1
#
_entry.id   AF-A0A4Q9G7W8-F1
#
_cell.length_a   1.000
_cell.length_b   1.000
_cell.length_c   1.000
_cell.angle_alpha   90.00
_cell.angle_beta   90.00
_cell.angle_gamma   90.00
#
_symmetry.space_group_name_H-M   'P 1'
#
loop_
_entity.id
_entity.type
_entity.pdbx_description
1 polymer ?
#
loop_
_entity_poly.entity_id
_entity_poly.type
_entity_poly.pdbx_seq_one_letter_code
_entity_poly.pdbx_strand_id
1 'polypeptide(L)'
;MRLTTLFAACAMVATLGQGAFAQEMSFFRIGTGGTAGTYYPIGGLIANAISNPPGSRACEDGGSCGVPGLVATAVASNGSVGNVNAINGGAMEAGFSQSDVAYWAQTGTGLWEGQPAVDKLRLIANLYPESIHLVARADAGIETVADLAGKRVSLDEPGSGTLVDAKIILEAFGLSESDITPEYLKPDQAADRMRDGAMDAFFFVGGFPAGAIAELASQHDVRMIPITGPEVDTLLETYDFFATDSLPAGTYEGQDADVATISVGAQLVTSADQPEELIYGITKALYNENTQKLFAAGHAKGKQITLESATAGAGIPFHPGAERFYKEAGALR
;
A
#
# COMPACT_ATOMS: atom_id res chain seq x y z
N MET A 1 25.55 -79.89 38.35
CA MET A 1 24.89 -80.19 37.05
C MET A 1 23.60 -79.38 36.99
N ARG A 2 23.43 -78.53 35.95
CA ARG A 2 22.24 -77.73 35.55
C ARG A 2 21.96 -76.50 36.45
N LEU A 3 22.28 -75.25 36.09
CA LEU A 3 21.89 -74.36 34.97
C LEU A 3 20.41 -73.94 34.99
N THR A 4 20.18 -72.66 34.65
CA THR A 4 18.92 -71.95 34.27
C THR A 4 18.06 -71.33 35.38
N THR A 5 17.54 -70.10 35.35
CA THR A 5 17.75 -68.87 34.53
C THR A 5 17.05 -67.73 35.29
N LEU A 6 17.70 -66.57 35.46
CA LEU A 6 17.08 -65.34 35.96
C LEU A 6 16.16 -64.76 34.86
N PHE A 7 14.86 -64.61 35.12
CA PHE A 7 13.98 -63.80 34.27
C PHE A 7 13.70 -62.47 34.99
N ALA A 8 14.43 -61.43 34.58
CA ALA A 8 14.11 -60.05 34.90
C ALA A 8 12.99 -59.59 33.96
N ALA A 9 11.81 -59.31 34.52
CA ALA A 9 10.71 -58.69 33.79
C ALA A 9 10.97 -57.17 33.67
N CYS A 10 11.54 -56.73 32.55
CA CYS A 10 11.54 -55.33 32.15
C CYS A 10 10.14 -54.92 31.73
N ALA A 11 9.48 -54.08 32.53
CA ALA A 11 8.29 -53.34 32.11
C ALA A 11 8.72 -52.26 31.09
N MET A 12 8.43 -52.49 29.81
CA MET A 12 8.53 -51.45 28.78
C MET A 12 7.39 -50.44 28.97
N VAL A 13 7.71 -49.28 29.52
CA VAL A 13 6.86 -48.08 29.42
C VAL A 13 7.03 -47.56 28.00
N ALA A 14 6.03 -47.80 27.15
CA ALA A 14 5.94 -47.13 25.85
C ALA A 14 5.59 -45.66 26.10
N THR A 15 6.60 -44.80 26.16
CA THR A 15 6.41 -43.36 26.03
C THR A 15 5.88 -43.10 24.63
N LEU A 16 4.58 -42.87 24.50
CA LEU A 16 3.98 -42.21 23.34
C LEU A 16 4.62 -40.84 23.24
N GLY A 17 5.68 -40.74 22.44
CA GLY A 17 6.22 -39.46 22.01
C GLY A 17 5.10 -38.75 21.26
N GLN A 18 4.51 -37.74 21.87
CA GLN A 18 3.77 -36.72 21.14
C GLN A 18 4.80 -36.11 20.18
N GLY A 19 4.74 -36.50 18.91
CA GLY A 19 5.50 -35.82 17.87
C GLY A 19 5.16 -34.35 17.96
N ALA A 20 6.15 -33.52 18.25
CA ALA A 20 6.00 -32.08 18.10
C ALA A 20 5.68 -31.86 16.62
N PHE A 21 4.42 -31.54 16.31
CA PHE A 21 4.06 -31.03 15.00
C PHE A 21 4.79 -29.70 14.85
N ALA A 22 5.89 -29.70 14.10
CA ALA A 22 6.54 -28.47 13.69
C ALA A 22 5.48 -27.69 12.91
N GLN A 23 5.09 -26.53 13.45
CA GLN A 23 4.14 -25.65 12.81
C GLN A 23 4.76 -25.22 11.47
N GLU A 24 4.13 -25.59 10.37
CA GLU A 24 4.64 -25.33 9.04
C GLU A 24 4.69 -23.82 8.79
N MET A 25 5.87 -23.32 8.44
CA MET A 25 6.10 -21.91 8.20
C MET A 25 5.58 -21.54 6.81
N SER A 26 4.79 -20.46 6.73
CA SER A 26 4.42 -19.85 5.46
C SER A 26 5.00 -18.44 5.36
N PHE A 27 5.39 -18.06 4.14
CA PHE A 27 5.98 -16.76 3.85
C PHE A 27 5.01 -15.92 3.01
N PHE A 28 4.93 -14.62 3.31
CA PHE A 28 3.98 -13.72 2.66
C PHE A 28 4.62 -12.37 2.35
N ARG A 29 5.00 -12.18 1.08
CA ARG A 29 5.64 -10.95 0.61
C ARG A 29 4.57 -9.96 0.21
N ILE A 30 4.68 -8.76 0.76
CA ILE A 30 3.78 -7.64 0.50
C ILE A 30 4.55 -6.60 -0.31
N GLY A 31 4.23 -6.47 -1.60
CA GLY A 31 4.74 -5.39 -2.44
C GLY A 31 4.26 -4.04 -1.94
N THR A 32 5.14 -3.05 -1.84
CA THR A 32 4.83 -1.73 -1.28
C THR A 32 5.11 -0.62 -2.28
N GLY A 33 6.11 0.22 -2.02
CA GLY A 33 6.58 1.28 -2.91
C GLY A 33 8.01 1.64 -2.52
N GLY A 34 8.43 2.88 -2.82
CA GLY A 34 9.69 3.41 -2.32
C GLY A 34 9.69 3.50 -0.79
N THR A 35 10.87 3.34 -0.17
CA THR A 35 11.01 3.34 1.30
C THR A 35 10.68 4.69 1.94
N ALA A 36 10.76 5.78 1.18
CA ALA A 36 10.41 7.14 1.62
C ALA A 36 8.93 7.51 1.36
N GLY A 37 8.14 6.60 0.79
CA GLY A 37 6.69 6.75 0.59
C GLY A 37 5.85 6.19 1.74
N THR A 38 4.53 6.16 1.57
CA THR A 38 3.58 5.74 2.62
C THR A 38 3.38 4.23 2.69
N TYR A 39 3.43 3.54 1.54
CA TYR A 39 3.21 2.10 1.48
C TYR A 39 4.23 1.28 2.26
N TYR A 40 5.52 1.65 2.22
CA TYR A 40 6.56 0.88 2.88
C TYR A 40 6.40 0.82 4.41
N PRO A 41 6.27 1.95 5.15
CA PRO A 41 6.05 1.90 6.59
C PRO A 41 4.72 1.24 6.98
N ILE A 42 3.61 1.52 6.27
CA ILE A 42 2.33 0.85 6.55
C ILE A 42 2.43 -0.66 6.26
N GLY A 43 3.07 -1.05 5.16
CA GLY A 43 3.29 -2.45 4.81
C GLY A 43 4.12 -3.16 5.87
N GLY A 44 5.09 -2.49 6.48
CA GLY A 44 5.83 -3.00 7.64
C GLY A 44 4.93 -3.23 8.86
N LEU A 45 4.02 -2.30 9.15
CA LEU A 45 3.04 -2.46 10.22
C LEU A 45 2.07 -3.62 9.94
N ILE A 46 1.56 -3.73 8.71
CA ILE A 46 0.69 -4.84 8.30
C ILE A 46 1.45 -6.16 8.42
N ALA A 47 2.66 -6.25 7.89
CA ALA A 47 3.49 -7.44 7.97
C ALA A 47 3.71 -7.87 9.43
N ASN A 48 4.03 -6.92 10.32
CA ASN A 48 4.18 -7.19 11.75
C ASN A 48 2.88 -7.71 12.39
N ALA A 49 1.74 -7.08 12.06
CA ALA A 49 0.44 -7.42 12.61
C ALA A 49 -0.09 -8.79 12.17
N ILE A 50 0.21 -9.21 10.94
CA ILE A 50 -0.28 -10.49 10.40
C ILE A 50 0.70 -11.63 10.66
N SER A 51 1.94 -11.33 11.01
CA SER A 51 2.95 -12.33 11.36
C SER A 51 2.71 -12.95 12.73
N ASN A 52 2.79 -14.28 12.82
CA ASN A 52 2.78 -15.01 14.08
C ASN A 52 3.66 -16.27 13.97
N PRO A 53 4.99 -16.12 13.81
CA PRO A 53 5.91 -17.25 13.76
C PRO A 53 5.94 -18.02 15.09
N PRO A 54 6.35 -19.31 15.08
CA PRO A 54 6.51 -20.12 16.28
C PRO A 54 7.38 -19.43 17.33
N GLY A 55 6.90 -19.41 18.57
CA GLY A 55 7.56 -18.72 19.68
C GLY A 55 7.18 -17.24 19.82
N SER A 56 6.28 -16.71 18.97
CA SER A 56 5.69 -15.39 19.18
C SER A 56 4.92 -15.33 20.50
N ARG A 57 4.93 -14.15 21.12
CA ARG A 57 4.07 -13.85 22.27
C ARG A 57 2.60 -14.00 21.87
N ALA A 58 1.78 -14.58 22.75
CA ALA A 58 0.35 -14.72 22.49
C ALA A 58 -0.34 -13.36 22.31
N CYS A 59 -1.35 -13.31 21.44
CA CYS A 59 -2.16 -12.12 21.20
C CYS A 59 -2.79 -11.54 22.48
N GLU A 60 -3.30 -12.41 23.34
CA GLU A 60 -3.90 -12.06 24.65
C GLU A 60 -2.91 -11.42 25.62
N ASP A 61 -1.62 -11.72 25.46
CA ASP A 61 -0.55 -11.10 26.22
C ASP A 61 -0.04 -9.82 25.56
N GLY A 62 -0.65 -9.34 24.47
CA GLY A 62 -0.18 -8.16 23.72
C GLY A 62 0.86 -8.48 22.64
N GLY A 63 1.00 -9.75 22.25
CA GLY A 63 1.71 -10.13 21.02
C GLY A 63 0.88 -9.91 19.76
N SER A 64 1.44 -10.29 18.61
CA SER A 64 0.75 -10.22 17.33
C SER A 64 -0.43 -11.19 17.30
N CYS A 65 -1.57 -10.71 16.80
CA CYS A 65 -2.79 -11.51 16.61
C CYS A 65 -2.86 -12.13 15.20
N GLY A 66 -1.74 -12.10 14.49
CA GLY A 66 -1.58 -12.61 13.14
C GLY A 66 -1.81 -14.11 12.98
N VAL A 67 -1.62 -14.57 11.75
CA VAL A 67 -1.91 -15.94 11.34
C VAL A 67 -0.83 -16.89 11.86
N PRO A 68 -1.17 -17.91 12.67
CA PRO A 68 -0.18 -18.83 13.22
C PRO A 68 0.70 -19.46 12.14
N GLY A 69 2.03 -19.32 12.27
CA GLY A 69 3.02 -19.87 11.33
C GLY A 69 3.38 -18.93 10.19
N LEU A 70 2.72 -17.78 10.08
CA LEU A 70 2.96 -16.81 9.01
C LEU A 70 4.13 -15.88 9.32
N VAL A 71 5.04 -15.73 8.35
CA VAL A 71 6.07 -14.69 8.30
C VAL A 71 5.81 -13.80 7.11
N ALA A 72 5.30 -12.61 7.37
CA ALA A 72 5.06 -11.61 6.36
C ALA A 72 6.22 -10.59 6.33
N THR A 73 6.54 -10.09 5.14
CA THR A 73 7.56 -9.05 4.98
C THR A 73 7.10 -8.01 3.98
N ALA A 74 7.29 -6.74 4.33
CA ALA A 74 7.17 -5.64 3.39
C ALA A 74 8.36 -5.64 2.42
N VAL A 75 8.07 -5.53 1.13
CA VAL A 75 9.06 -5.53 0.05
C VAL A 75 8.95 -4.21 -0.69
N ALA A 76 10.04 -3.44 -0.72
CA ALA A 76 10.11 -2.21 -1.51
C ALA A 76 9.93 -2.55 -2.99
N SER A 77 9.21 -1.71 -3.71
CA SER A 77 8.85 -1.95 -5.12
C SER A 77 8.63 -0.63 -5.87
N ASN A 78 8.32 -0.73 -7.16
CA ASN A 78 8.04 0.43 -7.99
C ASN A 78 6.65 1.05 -7.72
N GLY A 79 5.76 0.38 -6.98
CA GLY A 79 4.41 0.86 -6.65
C GLY A 79 3.30 0.00 -7.27
N SER A 80 2.10 0.57 -7.40
CA SER A 80 0.84 -0.12 -7.72
C SER A 80 0.92 -1.06 -8.93
N VAL A 81 1.33 -0.55 -10.10
CA VAL A 81 1.39 -1.34 -11.34
C VAL A 81 2.42 -2.47 -11.22
N GLY A 82 3.58 -2.17 -10.62
CA GLY A 82 4.62 -3.16 -10.33
C GLY A 82 4.11 -4.26 -9.40
N ASN A 83 3.40 -3.91 -8.33
CA ASN A 83 2.85 -4.85 -7.36
C ASN A 83 1.77 -5.75 -7.99
N VAL A 84 0.84 -5.17 -8.75
CA VAL A 84 -0.20 -5.92 -9.46
C VAL A 84 0.42 -6.94 -10.42
N ASN A 85 1.43 -6.54 -11.19
CA ASN A 85 2.15 -7.44 -12.09
C ASN A 85 2.94 -8.52 -11.33
N ALA A 86 3.54 -8.19 -10.19
CA ALA A 86 4.23 -9.15 -9.34
C ALA A 86 3.29 -10.18 -8.72
N ILE A 87 2.08 -9.77 -8.30
CA ILE A 87 1.02 -10.68 -7.85
C ILE A 87 0.55 -11.56 -9.00
N ASN A 88 0.31 -10.98 -10.18
CA ASN A 88 -0.10 -11.74 -11.36
C ASN A 88 0.93 -12.81 -11.74
N GLY A 89 2.22 -12.46 -11.68
CA GLY A 89 3.33 -13.36 -11.95
C GLY A 89 3.68 -14.34 -10.82
N GLY A 90 3.04 -14.26 -9.66
CA GLY A 90 3.34 -15.10 -8.49
C GLY A 90 4.64 -14.75 -7.75
N ALA A 91 5.23 -13.59 -8.05
CA ALA A 91 6.43 -13.08 -7.38
C ALA A 91 6.13 -12.44 -6.02
N MET A 92 4.86 -12.07 -5.76
CA MET A 92 4.39 -11.54 -4.49
C MET A 92 3.03 -12.16 -4.14
N GLU A 93 2.79 -12.42 -2.85
CA GLU A 93 1.52 -12.96 -2.38
C GLU A 93 0.45 -11.86 -2.24
N ALA A 94 0.87 -10.65 -1.89
CA ALA A 94 0.02 -9.46 -1.83
C ALA A 94 0.81 -8.21 -2.18
N GLY A 95 0.11 -7.08 -2.27
CA GLY A 95 0.74 -5.80 -2.44
C GLY A 95 -0.23 -4.64 -2.29
N PHE A 96 0.33 -3.46 -2.15
CA PHE A 96 -0.44 -2.23 -2.21
C PHE A 96 -0.72 -1.87 -3.67
N SER A 97 -1.92 -1.38 -3.93
CA SER A 97 -2.30 -0.79 -5.20
C SER A 97 -3.24 0.37 -4.91
N GLN A 98 -3.13 1.43 -5.69
CA GLN A 98 -4.22 2.40 -5.79
C GLN A 98 -5.45 1.73 -6.41
N SER A 99 -6.63 2.25 -6.09
CA SER A 99 -7.93 1.71 -6.50
C SER A 99 -8.16 1.74 -8.01
N ASP A 100 -7.70 2.79 -8.68
CA ASP A 100 -7.72 2.97 -10.13
C ASP A 100 -6.87 1.92 -10.86
N VAL A 101 -5.63 1.71 -10.41
CA VAL A 101 -4.71 0.72 -10.96
C VAL A 101 -5.26 -0.70 -10.76
N ALA A 102 -5.80 -0.99 -9.57
CA ALA A 102 -6.40 -2.28 -9.28
C ALA A 102 -7.62 -2.54 -10.17
N TYR A 103 -8.48 -1.53 -10.35
CA TYR A 103 -9.66 -1.59 -11.21
C TYR A 103 -9.26 -1.88 -12.66
N TRP A 104 -8.43 -1.03 -13.26
CA TRP A 104 -7.99 -1.17 -14.65
C TRP A 104 -7.31 -2.51 -14.92
N ALA A 105 -6.46 -2.96 -14.00
CA ALA A 105 -5.83 -4.27 -14.12
C ALA A 105 -6.85 -5.40 -14.12
N GLN A 106 -7.82 -5.38 -13.22
CA GLN A 106 -8.81 -6.45 -13.08
C GLN A 106 -9.81 -6.46 -14.25
N THR A 107 -10.19 -5.29 -14.78
CA THR A 107 -11.15 -5.17 -15.88
C THR A 107 -10.52 -5.22 -17.27
N GLY A 108 -9.21 -5.05 -17.38
CA GLY A 108 -8.51 -4.97 -18.66
C GLY A 108 -8.79 -3.66 -19.42
N THR A 109 -9.08 -2.57 -18.71
CA THR A 109 -9.43 -1.26 -19.30
C THR A 109 -8.42 -0.18 -18.88
N GLY A 110 -8.57 1.05 -19.38
CA GLY A 110 -7.67 2.17 -19.06
C GLY A 110 -6.20 1.82 -19.33
N LEU A 111 -5.34 1.91 -18.32
CA LEU A 111 -3.92 1.59 -18.43
C LEU A 111 -3.64 0.15 -18.92
N TRP A 112 -4.59 -0.77 -18.72
CA TRP A 112 -4.48 -2.16 -19.16
C TRP A 112 -5.09 -2.42 -20.54
N GLU A 113 -5.57 -1.41 -21.26
CA GLU A 113 -6.05 -1.60 -22.63
C GLU A 113 -4.98 -2.21 -23.54
N GLY A 114 -5.38 -3.23 -24.31
CA GLY A 114 -4.46 -4.00 -25.16
C GLY A 114 -3.61 -5.03 -24.42
N GLN A 115 -3.77 -5.17 -23.10
CA GLN A 115 -3.12 -6.20 -22.28
C GLN A 115 -4.16 -7.19 -21.73
N PRO A 116 -3.79 -8.44 -21.42
CA PRO A 116 -4.68 -9.35 -20.70
C PRO A 116 -5.05 -8.79 -19.33
N ALA A 117 -6.34 -8.86 -18.99
CA ALA A 117 -6.82 -8.54 -17.65
C ALA A 117 -6.17 -9.46 -16.60
N VAL A 118 -6.02 -8.94 -15.38
CA VAL A 118 -5.54 -9.68 -14.22
C VAL A 118 -6.73 -10.27 -13.48
N ASP A 119 -7.40 -11.25 -14.10
CA ASP A 119 -8.67 -11.84 -13.63
C ASP A 119 -8.62 -12.39 -12.21
N LYS A 120 -7.43 -12.76 -11.74
CA LYS A 120 -7.17 -13.30 -10.40
C LYS A 120 -6.85 -12.23 -9.35
N LEU A 121 -6.78 -10.95 -9.69
CA LEU A 121 -6.57 -9.89 -8.70
C LEU A 121 -7.78 -9.79 -7.77
N ARG A 122 -7.54 -9.75 -6.47
CA ARG A 122 -8.58 -9.70 -5.42
C ARG A 122 -8.26 -8.65 -4.37
N LEU A 123 -9.29 -7.97 -3.88
CA LEU A 123 -9.19 -7.03 -2.77
C LEU A 123 -9.17 -7.76 -1.43
N ILE A 124 -8.25 -7.37 -0.54
CA ILE A 124 -8.30 -7.72 0.88
C ILE A 124 -8.96 -6.57 1.65
N ALA A 125 -8.52 -5.33 1.44
CA ALA A 125 -9.03 -4.17 2.17
C ALA A 125 -8.76 -2.87 1.41
N ASN A 126 -9.70 -1.94 1.46
CA ASN A 126 -9.39 -0.52 1.31
C ASN A 126 -8.76 -0.01 2.62
N LEU A 127 -7.68 0.77 2.52
CA LEU A 127 -6.83 1.13 3.66
C LEU A 127 -6.99 2.60 4.06
N TYR A 128 -6.72 3.52 3.13
CA TYR A 128 -6.77 4.97 3.37
C TYR A 128 -6.74 5.74 2.04
N PRO A 129 -7.20 7.00 2.00
CA PRO A 129 -7.01 7.88 0.85
C PRO A 129 -5.55 8.31 0.68
N GLU A 130 -5.09 8.27 -0.56
CA GLU A 130 -3.81 8.75 -1.06
C GLU A 130 -4.01 10.05 -1.81
N SER A 131 -3.52 11.13 -1.23
CA SER A 131 -3.63 12.47 -1.81
C SER A 131 -2.56 12.63 -2.90
N ILE A 132 -2.93 13.31 -3.97
CA ILE A 132 -1.97 13.67 -5.02
C ILE A 132 -1.23 14.93 -4.57
N HIS A 133 0.09 14.83 -4.51
CA HIS A 133 0.99 15.93 -4.22
C HIS A 133 1.65 16.37 -5.52
N LEU A 134 1.54 17.65 -5.83
CA LEU A 134 2.43 18.32 -6.79
C LEU A 134 3.33 19.26 -6.00
N VAL A 135 4.59 18.86 -5.81
CA VAL A 135 5.58 19.63 -5.05
C VAL A 135 6.43 20.42 -6.03
N ALA A 136 6.56 21.73 -5.83
CA ALA A 136 7.39 22.59 -6.66
C ALA A 136 8.40 23.38 -5.82
N ARG A 137 9.57 23.66 -6.40
CA ARG A 137 10.53 24.58 -5.78
C ARG A 137 9.92 26.00 -5.76
N ALA A 138 10.05 26.73 -4.64
CA ALA A 138 9.34 27.99 -4.45
C ALA A 138 9.71 29.09 -5.47
N ASP A 139 10.91 29.05 -6.03
CA ASP A 139 11.41 30.00 -7.04
C ASP A 139 11.25 29.52 -8.49
N ALA A 140 10.62 28.36 -8.73
CA ALA A 140 10.44 27.79 -10.07
C ALA A 140 9.36 28.50 -10.90
N GLY A 141 8.59 29.41 -10.28
CA GLY A 141 7.47 30.12 -10.91
C GLY A 141 6.33 29.18 -11.29
N ILE A 142 6.04 28.20 -10.45
CA ILE A 142 4.96 27.21 -10.63
C ILE A 142 3.90 27.52 -9.58
N GLU A 143 2.70 27.89 -10.00
CA GLU A 143 1.56 28.16 -9.12
C GLU A 143 0.33 27.29 -9.47
N THR A 144 0.31 26.73 -10.68
CA THR A 144 -0.73 25.84 -11.20
C THR A 144 -0.11 24.65 -11.95
N VAL A 145 -0.93 23.63 -12.25
CA VAL A 145 -0.49 22.49 -13.09
C VAL A 145 -0.04 22.95 -14.49
N ALA A 146 -0.69 23.98 -15.06
CA ALA A 146 -0.33 24.51 -16.39
C ALA A 146 1.08 25.11 -16.43
N ASP A 147 1.60 25.61 -15.30
CA ASP A 147 2.94 26.20 -15.21
C ASP A 147 4.07 25.16 -15.28
N LEU A 148 3.73 23.87 -15.32
CA LEU A 148 4.70 22.78 -15.54
C LEU A 148 5.28 22.79 -16.95
N ALA A 149 4.65 23.49 -17.91
CA ALA A 149 5.17 23.62 -19.27
C ALA A 149 6.62 24.13 -19.29
N GLY A 150 7.51 23.36 -19.94
CA GLY A 150 8.94 23.61 -20.05
C GLY A 150 9.75 23.37 -18.78
N LYS A 151 9.14 22.86 -17.70
CA LYS A 151 9.82 22.56 -16.43
C LYS A 151 10.40 21.15 -16.40
N ARG A 152 11.37 20.93 -15.52
CA ARG A 152 11.84 19.58 -15.17
C ARG A 152 10.93 19.02 -14.10
N VAL A 153 10.20 17.97 -14.45
CA VAL A 153 9.17 17.41 -13.58
C VAL A 153 9.41 15.93 -13.41
N SER A 154 9.49 15.47 -12.16
CA SER A 154 9.48 14.03 -11.92
C SER A 154 8.06 13.48 -11.85
N LEU A 155 7.81 12.42 -12.62
CA LEU A 155 6.52 11.74 -12.70
C LEU A 155 6.50 10.42 -11.91
N ASP A 156 7.52 10.14 -11.10
CA ASP A 156 7.79 8.84 -10.47
C ASP A 156 8.22 7.75 -11.47
N GLU A 157 8.68 6.61 -10.96
CA GLU A 157 9.23 5.51 -11.75
C GLU A 157 8.18 4.78 -12.58
N PRO A 158 8.58 4.12 -13.69
CA PRO A 158 7.74 3.16 -14.38
C PRO A 158 7.24 2.08 -13.44
N GLY A 159 5.95 1.79 -13.50
CA GLY A 159 5.30 0.83 -12.60
C GLY A 159 4.75 1.45 -11.30
N SER A 160 4.92 2.76 -11.10
CA SER A 160 4.26 3.49 -10.02
C SER A 160 2.81 3.86 -10.39
N GLY A 161 2.01 4.03 -9.34
CA GLY A 161 0.69 4.62 -9.44
C GLY A 161 0.72 6.12 -9.72
N THR A 162 1.66 6.82 -9.05
CA THR A 162 1.94 8.24 -9.28
C THR A 162 2.13 8.59 -10.75
N LEU A 163 2.86 7.78 -11.51
CA LEU A 163 3.07 8.03 -12.95
C LEU A 163 1.77 7.98 -13.75
N VAL A 164 0.85 7.11 -13.35
CA VAL A 164 -0.47 6.98 -13.99
C VAL A 164 -1.28 8.23 -13.73
N ASP A 165 -1.43 8.60 -12.46
CA ASP A 165 -2.20 9.78 -12.05
C ASP A 165 -1.60 11.09 -12.57
N ALA A 166 -0.27 11.23 -12.55
CA ALA A 166 0.42 12.40 -13.07
C ALA A 166 0.13 12.62 -14.55
N LYS A 167 0.07 11.55 -15.35
CA LYS A 167 -0.27 11.65 -16.78
C LYS A 167 -1.72 12.08 -17.00
N ILE A 168 -2.65 11.52 -16.22
CA ILE A 168 -4.07 11.89 -16.29
C ILE A 168 -4.26 13.36 -15.93
N ILE A 169 -3.59 13.83 -14.88
CA ILE A 169 -3.62 15.24 -14.48
C ILE A 169 -3.01 16.12 -15.55
N LEU A 170 -1.83 15.78 -16.08
CA LEU A 170 -1.22 16.56 -17.16
C LEU A 170 -2.20 16.68 -18.35
N GLU A 171 -2.78 15.57 -18.79
CA GLU A 171 -3.73 15.55 -19.91
C GLU A 171 -4.97 16.41 -19.64
N ALA A 172 -5.55 16.31 -18.44
CA ALA A 172 -6.72 17.11 -18.05
C ALA A 172 -6.43 18.62 -18.09
N PHE A 173 -5.20 19.01 -17.79
CA PHE A 173 -4.73 20.40 -17.86
C PHE A 173 -4.11 20.77 -19.22
N GLY A 174 -4.30 19.95 -20.25
CA GLY A 174 -3.86 20.22 -21.62
C GLY A 174 -2.35 20.09 -21.84
N LEU A 175 -1.66 19.39 -20.95
CA LEU A 175 -0.23 19.10 -21.03
C LEU A 175 0.02 17.61 -21.36
N SER A 176 1.21 17.34 -21.85
CA SER A 176 1.73 16.00 -22.08
C SER A 176 3.18 15.91 -21.62
N GLU A 177 3.75 14.71 -21.65
CA GLU A 177 5.19 14.52 -21.39
C GLU A 177 6.08 15.30 -22.37
N SER A 178 5.58 15.64 -23.57
CA SER A 178 6.33 16.44 -24.54
C SER A 178 6.35 17.94 -24.21
N ASP A 179 5.47 18.40 -23.33
CA ASP A 179 5.40 19.78 -22.88
C ASP A 179 6.29 20.04 -21.66
N ILE A 180 6.87 18.99 -21.07
CA ILE A 180 7.77 19.06 -19.91
C ILE A 180 9.12 18.41 -20.25
N THR A 181 10.09 18.52 -19.33
CA THR A 181 11.27 17.64 -19.32
C THR A 181 11.02 16.55 -18.27
N PRO A 182 10.47 15.38 -18.65
CA PRO A 182 10.08 14.36 -17.68
C PRO A 182 11.33 13.63 -17.15
N GLU A 183 11.33 13.38 -15.84
CA GLU A 183 12.24 12.43 -15.21
C GLU A 183 11.44 11.41 -14.40
N TYR A 184 11.94 10.19 -14.26
CA TYR A 184 11.21 9.10 -13.60
C TYR A 184 11.98 8.64 -12.37
N LEU A 185 11.74 9.32 -11.25
CA LEU A 185 12.51 9.18 -10.03
C LEU A 185 11.60 9.00 -8.83
N LYS A 186 12.02 8.20 -7.86
CA LYS A 186 11.29 8.09 -6.59
C LYS A 186 11.28 9.43 -5.84
N PRO A 187 10.31 9.67 -4.93
CA PRO A 187 10.16 10.95 -4.25
C PRO A 187 11.40 11.45 -3.51
N ASP A 188 12.17 10.55 -2.90
CA ASP A 188 13.45 10.86 -2.25
C ASP A 188 14.52 11.33 -3.26
N GLN A 189 14.65 10.63 -4.39
CA GLN A 189 15.58 11.01 -5.46
C GLN A 189 15.17 12.32 -6.16
N ALA A 190 13.86 12.53 -6.35
CA ALA A 190 13.32 13.75 -6.92
C ALA A 190 13.52 14.94 -5.96
N ALA A 191 13.32 14.71 -4.64
CA ALA A 191 13.63 15.68 -3.61
C ALA A 191 15.12 16.04 -3.61
N ASP A 192 16.03 15.06 -3.65
CA ASP A 192 17.48 15.30 -3.72
C ASP A 192 17.86 16.18 -4.92
N ARG A 193 17.32 15.88 -6.11
CA ARG A 193 17.57 16.72 -7.29
C ARG A 193 16.94 18.10 -7.16
N MET A 194 15.81 18.24 -6.48
CA MET A 194 15.21 19.55 -6.21
C MET A 194 16.09 20.39 -5.30
N ARG A 195 16.70 19.78 -4.26
CA ARG A 195 17.67 20.44 -3.37
C ARG A 195 18.86 21.01 -4.15
N ASP A 196 19.33 20.27 -5.15
CA ASP A 196 20.45 20.66 -6.02
C ASP A 196 20.06 21.68 -7.12
N GLY A 197 18.78 22.09 -7.19
CA GLY A 197 18.27 22.94 -8.27
C GLY A 197 18.16 22.23 -9.63
N ALA A 198 18.32 20.90 -9.64
CA ALA A 198 18.25 20.04 -10.82
C ALA A 198 16.82 19.60 -11.18
N MET A 199 15.85 19.80 -10.28
CA MET A 199 14.41 19.50 -10.47
C MET A 199 13.56 20.73 -10.13
N ASP A 200 12.48 20.97 -10.89
CA ASP A 200 11.59 22.12 -10.64
C ASP A 200 10.29 21.69 -9.93
N ALA A 201 9.76 20.50 -10.24
CA ALA A 201 8.62 19.92 -9.55
C ALA A 201 8.66 18.38 -9.53
N PHE A 202 7.88 17.75 -8.67
CA PHE A 202 7.60 16.32 -8.76
C PHE A 202 6.19 15.99 -8.27
N PHE A 203 5.63 14.94 -8.88
CA PHE A 203 4.40 14.31 -8.41
C PHE A 203 4.70 13.24 -7.37
N PHE A 204 3.79 13.08 -6.42
CA PHE A 204 3.75 11.94 -5.51
C PHE A 204 2.30 11.64 -5.13
N VAL A 205 1.88 10.38 -5.25
CA VAL A 205 0.59 9.94 -4.74
C VAL A 205 0.81 9.08 -3.52
N GLY A 206 0.22 9.48 -2.40
CA GLY A 206 0.36 8.76 -1.16
C GLY A 206 -0.30 9.46 0.01
N GLY A 207 -0.18 8.85 1.18
CA GLY A 207 -0.69 9.44 2.40
C GLY A 207 0.27 10.46 3.00
N PHE A 208 -0.29 11.55 3.54
CA PHE A 208 0.46 12.57 4.27
C PHE A 208 0.53 12.32 5.80
N PRO A 209 1.58 12.84 6.48
CA PRO A 209 2.77 13.44 5.89
C PRO A 209 3.67 12.37 5.23
N ALA A 210 4.15 12.63 4.01
CA ALA A 210 5.10 11.77 3.32
C ALA A 210 6.54 12.11 3.75
N GLY A 211 7.35 11.10 4.06
CA GLY A 211 8.70 11.29 4.62
C GLY A 211 9.60 12.13 3.71
N ALA A 212 9.66 11.81 2.42
CA ALA A 212 10.47 12.56 1.44
C ALA A 212 10.08 14.04 1.35
N ILE A 213 8.77 14.34 1.36
CA ILE A 213 8.27 15.71 1.24
C ILE A 213 8.51 16.48 2.53
N ALA A 214 8.27 15.86 3.69
CA ALA A 214 8.52 16.47 5.00
C ALA A 214 10.01 16.81 5.19
N GLU A 215 10.90 15.89 4.80
CA GLU A 215 12.35 16.13 4.88
C GLU A 215 12.81 17.26 3.96
N LEU A 216 12.29 17.28 2.72
CA LEU A 216 12.58 18.37 1.77
C LEU A 216 12.10 19.73 2.28
N ALA A 217 10.84 19.82 2.72
CA ALA A 217 10.23 21.06 3.19
C ALA A 217 10.92 21.61 4.45
N SER A 218 11.47 20.74 5.31
CA SER A 218 12.21 21.16 6.50
C SER A 218 13.57 21.82 6.20
N GLN A 219 14.04 21.72 4.96
CA GLN A 219 15.39 22.15 4.56
C GLN A 219 15.37 23.19 3.44
N HIS A 220 14.32 23.22 2.62
CA HIS A 220 14.22 24.05 1.43
C HIS A 220 12.81 24.59 1.23
N ASP A 221 12.74 25.80 0.67
CA ASP A 221 11.47 26.44 0.33
C ASP A 221 10.82 25.72 -0.86
N VAL A 222 9.72 25.02 -0.57
CA VAL A 222 8.87 24.33 -1.55
C VAL A 222 7.42 24.77 -1.40
N ARG A 223 6.63 24.55 -2.44
CA ARG A 223 5.19 24.79 -2.47
C ARG A 223 4.46 23.51 -2.83
N MET A 224 3.36 23.25 -2.13
CA MET A 224 2.35 22.30 -2.59
C MET A 224 1.44 23.04 -3.56
N ILE A 225 1.43 22.61 -4.82
CA ILE A 225 0.63 23.23 -5.88
C ILE A 225 -0.77 22.62 -5.84
N PRO A 226 -1.83 23.44 -5.77
CA PRO A 226 -3.19 22.93 -5.75
C PRO A 226 -3.53 22.25 -7.08
N ILE A 227 -4.23 21.13 -7.00
CA ILE A 227 -4.81 20.41 -8.15
C ILE A 227 -6.32 20.57 -8.04
N THR A 228 -6.85 21.58 -8.72
CA THR A 228 -8.25 22.01 -8.60
C THR A 228 -8.67 22.73 -9.89
N GLY A 229 -9.97 23.01 -10.02
CA GLY A 229 -10.55 23.72 -11.16
C GLY A 229 -11.50 22.84 -11.99
N PRO A 230 -12.08 23.39 -13.07
CA PRO A 230 -13.01 22.68 -13.94
C PRO A 230 -12.44 21.39 -14.57
N GLU A 231 -11.12 21.35 -14.77
CA GLU A 231 -10.39 20.18 -15.24
C GLU A 231 -10.51 19.02 -14.24
N VAL A 232 -10.42 19.33 -12.94
CA VAL A 232 -10.58 18.36 -11.86
C VAL A 232 -12.04 17.94 -11.72
N ASP A 233 -12.99 18.87 -11.84
CA ASP A 233 -14.42 18.52 -11.82
C ASP A 233 -14.74 17.50 -12.92
N THR A 234 -14.17 17.69 -14.12
CA THR A 234 -14.32 16.74 -15.25
C THR A 234 -13.68 15.38 -14.94
N LEU A 235 -12.50 15.35 -14.31
CA LEU A 235 -11.86 14.09 -13.89
C LEU A 235 -12.73 13.32 -12.89
N LEU A 236 -13.30 14.01 -11.91
CA LEU A 236 -14.18 13.41 -10.90
C LEU A 236 -15.50 12.89 -11.49
N GLU A 237 -16.01 13.53 -12.56
CA GLU A 237 -17.17 13.03 -13.31
C GLU A 237 -16.83 11.82 -14.20
N THR A 238 -15.58 11.72 -14.66
CA THR A 238 -15.13 10.67 -15.59
C THR A 238 -14.69 9.41 -14.86
N TYR A 239 -14.09 9.56 -13.69
CA TYR A 239 -13.41 8.48 -12.97
C TYR A 239 -13.91 8.35 -11.53
N ASP A 240 -14.72 7.32 -11.29
CA ASP A 240 -15.33 7.03 -9.98
C ASP A 240 -14.33 6.68 -8.86
N PHE A 241 -13.06 6.44 -9.21
CA PHE A 241 -12.01 6.14 -8.24
C PHE A 241 -11.29 7.38 -7.69
N PHE A 242 -11.47 8.56 -8.31
CA PHE A 242 -10.98 9.81 -7.75
C PHE A 242 -11.99 10.41 -6.77
N ALA A 243 -11.48 11.00 -5.71
CA ALA A 243 -12.26 11.79 -4.76
C ALA A 243 -11.58 13.13 -4.49
N THR A 244 -12.37 14.13 -4.11
CA THR A 244 -11.81 15.40 -3.61
C THR A 244 -11.03 15.17 -2.31
N ASP A 245 -9.93 15.89 -2.13
CA ASP A 245 -9.13 15.86 -0.91
C ASP A 245 -8.45 17.22 -0.68
N SER A 246 -7.84 17.39 0.49
CA SER A 246 -7.04 18.57 0.81
C SER A 246 -5.89 18.20 1.71
N LEU A 247 -4.70 18.72 1.42
CA LEU A 247 -3.56 18.68 2.32
C LEU A 247 -3.79 19.72 3.43
N PRO A 248 -3.98 19.33 4.70
CA PRO A 248 -4.27 20.29 5.76
C PRO A 248 -3.09 21.24 6.01
N ALA A 249 -3.39 22.48 6.41
CA ALA A 249 -2.39 23.46 6.85
C ALA A 249 -1.45 22.87 7.91
N GLY A 250 -0.16 23.17 7.80
CA GLY A 250 0.88 22.68 8.71
C GLY A 250 1.27 21.21 8.50
N THR A 251 0.81 20.56 7.44
CA THR A 251 1.25 19.20 7.09
C THR A 251 2.74 19.16 6.73
N TYR A 252 3.21 20.17 6.01
CA TYR A 252 4.61 20.36 5.65
C TYR A 252 5.08 21.76 6.06
N GLU A 253 6.36 21.91 6.39
CA GLU A 253 6.93 23.20 6.75
C GLU A 253 6.80 24.20 5.58
N GLY A 254 6.39 25.44 5.89
CA GLY A 254 6.08 26.46 4.87
C GLY A 254 4.69 26.35 4.22
N GLN A 255 3.89 25.32 4.56
CA GLN A 255 2.51 25.19 4.08
C GLN A 255 1.51 25.70 5.13
N ASP A 256 1.25 27.00 5.16
CA ASP A 256 0.41 27.63 6.20
C ASP A 256 -1.11 27.57 5.93
N ALA A 257 -1.53 27.05 4.78
CA ALA A 257 -2.92 26.93 4.37
C ALA A 257 -3.24 25.52 3.85
N ASP A 258 -4.52 25.17 3.86
CA ASP A 258 -5.01 23.97 3.20
C ASP A 258 -4.75 24.06 1.69
N VAL A 259 -4.29 22.96 1.09
CA VAL A 259 -4.05 22.88 -0.36
C VAL A 259 -4.99 21.86 -0.96
N ALA A 260 -5.92 22.33 -1.80
CA ALA A 260 -6.89 21.48 -2.49
C ALA A 260 -6.21 20.54 -3.48
N THR A 261 -6.65 19.29 -3.50
CA THR A 261 -6.17 18.26 -4.42
C THR A 261 -7.25 17.19 -4.63
N ILE A 262 -6.90 16.11 -5.30
CA ILE A 262 -7.70 14.88 -5.38
C ILE A 262 -6.96 13.72 -4.73
N SER A 263 -7.67 12.62 -4.55
CA SER A 263 -7.15 11.39 -3.96
C SER A 263 -7.68 10.14 -4.66
N VAL A 264 -6.95 9.04 -4.49
CA VAL A 264 -7.36 7.67 -4.82
C VAL A 264 -7.28 6.80 -3.56
N GLY A 265 -7.92 5.62 -3.57
CA GLY A 265 -7.86 4.71 -2.42
C GLY A 265 -6.63 3.82 -2.44
N ALA A 266 -5.83 3.82 -1.37
CA ALA A 266 -4.83 2.78 -1.13
C ALA A 266 -5.53 1.46 -0.78
N GLN A 267 -5.28 0.42 -1.56
CA GLN A 267 -5.85 -0.90 -1.37
C GLN A 267 -4.77 -1.95 -1.11
N LEU A 268 -5.06 -2.89 -0.22
CA LEU A 268 -4.31 -4.13 -0.09
C LEU A 268 -4.95 -5.18 -1.01
N VAL A 269 -4.20 -5.63 -2.01
CA VAL A 269 -4.65 -6.58 -3.02
C VAL A 269 -3.82 -7.87 -2.99
N THR A 270 -4.38 -8.95 -3.53
CA THR A 270 -3.79 -10.29 -3.55
C THR A 270 -4.26 -11.10 -4.76
N SER A 271 -3.79 -12.35 -4.89
CA SER A 271 -4.29 -13.30 -5.89
C SER A 271 -5.46 -14.11 -5.34
N ALA A 272 -6.43 -14.45 -6.19
CA ALA A 272 -7.48 -15.44 -5.93
C ALA A 272 -6.93 -16.84 -5.65
N ASP A 273 -5.66 -17.10 -6.01
CA ASP A 273 -4.97 -18.37 -5.74
C ASP A 273 -4.51 -18.48 -4.28
N GLN A 274 -4.59 -17.41 -3.48
CA GLN A 274 -4.23 -17.49 -2.06
C GLN A 274 -5.25 -18.35 -1.28
N PRO A 275 -4.80 -19.13 -0.28
CA PRO A 275 -5.73 -19.93 0.52
C PRO A 275 -6.78 -19.06 1.22
N GLU A 276 -8.05 -19.46 1.14
CA GLU A 276 -9.16 -18.74 1.77
C GLU A 276 -8.93 -18.48 3.26
N GLU A 277 -8.53 -19.52 4.01
CA GLU A 277 -8.27 -19.43 5.44
C GLU A 277 -7.12 -18.48 5.79
N LEU A 278 -6.09 -18.43 4.93
CA LEU A 278 -4.98 -17.50 5.11
C LEU A 278 -5.48 -16.06 5.01
N ILE A 279 -6.21 -15.73 3.94
CA ILE A 279 -6.70 -14.37 3.74
C ILE A 279 -7.78 -13.99 4.77
N TYR A 280 -8.63 -14.92 5.18
CA TYR A 280 -9.56 -14.69 6.30
C TYR A 280 -8.80 -14.34 7.58
N GLY A 281 -7.77 -15.10 7.93
CA GLY A 281 -6.92 -14.84 9.09
C GLY A 281 -6.18 -13.51 9.02
N ILE A 282 -5.64 -13.16 7.85
CA ILE A 282 -5.00 -11.86 7.59
C ILE A 282 -6.02 -10.73 7.80
N THR A 283 -7.18 -10.82 7.17
CA THR A 283 -8.23 -9.78 7.24
C THR A 283 -8.68 -9.59 8.69
N LYS A 284 -8.91 -10.69 9.42
CA LYS A 284 -9.23 -10.66 10.85
C LYS A 284 -8.14 -10.00 11.69
N ALA A 285 -6.86 -10.26 11.39
CA ALA A 285 -5.75 -9.67 12.11
C ALA A 285 -5.64 -8.15 11.87
N LEU A 286 -5.97 -7.64 10.67
CA LEU A 286 -5.96 -6.19 10.37
C LEU A 286 -6.85 -5.38 11.32
N TYR A 287 -7.99 -5.93 11.70
CA TYR A 287 -9.00 -5.22 12.50
C TYR A 287 -9.04 -5.64 13.97
N ASN A 288 -8.05 -6.40 14.43
CA ASN A 288 -7.90 -6.70 15.85
C ASN A 288 -7.47 -5.44 16.64
N GLU A 289 -7.90 -5.33 17.90
CA GLU A 289 -7.60 -4.19 18.77
C GLU A 289 -6.08 -3.92 18.92
N ASN A 290 -5.25 -4.95 19.06
CA ASN A 290 -3.80 -4.78 19.17
C ASN A 290 -3.20 -4.22 17.87
N THR A 291 -3.67 -4.71 16.73
CA THR A 291 -3.26 -4.22 15.41
C THR A 291 -3.68 -2.77 15.21
N GLN A 292 -4.90 -2.41 15.62
CA GLN A 292 -5.40 -1.04 15.52
C GLN A 292 -4.59 -0.07 16.38
N LYS A 293 -4.16 -0.48 17.58
CA LYS A 293 -3.21 0.28 18.41
C LYS A 293 -1.85 0.43 17.72
N LEU A 294 -1.33 -0.65 17.13
CA LEU A 294 -0.08 -0.64 16.37
C LEU A 294 -0.15 0.34 15.19
N PHE A 295 -1.22 0.30 14.41
CA PHE A 295 -1.43 1.21 13.28
C PHE A 295 -1.53 2.66 13.72
N ALA A 296 -2.33 2.94 14.76
CA ALA A 296 -2.52 4.29 15.28
C ALA A 296 -1.23 4.94 15.81
N ALA A 297 -0.32 4.12 16.36
CA ALA A 297 0.99 4.56 16.86
C ALA A 297 2.06 4.61 15.77
N GLY A 298 1.99 3.72 14.78
CA GLY A 298 3.04 3.56 13.78
C GLY A 298 3.02 4.59 12.64
N HIS A 299 1.83 5.04 12.22
CA HIS A 299 1.71 6.01 11.12
C HIS A 299 0.39 6.80 11.20
N ALA A 300 0.39 8.06 10.75
CA ALA A 300 -0.81 8.91 10.75
C ALA A 300 -1.99 8.26 9.99
N LYS A 301 -1.73 7.77 8.79
CA LYS A 301 -2.71 7.01 7.97
C LYS A 301 -3.11 5.65 8.54
N GLY A 302 -2.33 5.08 9.47
CA GLY A 302 -2.73 3.86 10.15
C GLY A 302 -4.05 3.99 10.92
N LYS A 303 -4.37 5.20 11.42
CA LYS A 303 -5.63 5.52 12.08
C LYS A 303 -6.86 5.46 11.16
N GLN A 304 -6.64 5.49 9.84
CA GLN A 304 -7.72 5.47 8.84
C GLN A 304 -8.02 4.03 8.35
N ILE A 305 -7.19 3.05 8.70
CA ILE A 305 -7.38 1.63 8.39
C ILE A 305 -8.40 1.06 9.37
N THR A 306 -9.67 1.29 9.10
CA THR A 306 -10.79 0.91 9.97
C THR A 306 -11.71 -0.10 9.29
N LEU A 307 -12.47 -0.86 10.07
CA LEU A 307 -13.45 -1.80 9.53
C LEU A 307 -14.56 -1.07 8.72
N GLU A 308 -14.91 0.16 9.11
CA GLU A 308 -15.93 0.97 8.45
C GLU A 308 -15.52 1.37 7.02
N SER A 309 -14.26 1.75 6.83
CA SER A 309 -13.72 2.15 5.52
C SER A 309 -13.21 0.98 4.68
N ALA A 310 -13.11 -0.23 5.27
CA ALA A 310 -12.46 -1.41 4.68
C ALA A 310 -13.06 -1.87 3.35
N THR A 311 -14.37 -1.70 3.18
CA THR A 311 -15.12 -2.15 2.01
C THR A 311 -15.56 -1.01 1.09
N ALA A 312 -15.32 0.24 1.50
CA ALA A 312 -15.68 1.41 0.72
C ALA A 312 -14.86 1.49 -0.58
N GLY A 313 -15.51 1.90 -1.67
CA GLY A 313 -14.84 2.07 -2.97
C GLY A 313 -14.27 0.78 -3.55
N ALA A 314 -14.81 -0.39 -3.19
CA ALA A 314 -14.40 -1.66 -3.75
C ALA A 314 -14.69 -1.71 -5.26
N GLY A 315 -13.68 -1.40 -6.08
CA GLY A 315 -13.74 -1.47 -7.55
C GLY A 315 -13.48 -2.86 -8.12
N ILE A 316 -12.97 -3.80 -7.32
CA ILE A 316 -12.67 -5.18 -7.75
C ILE A 316 -13.23 -6.21 -6.76
N PRO A 317 -13.40 -7.48 -7.15
CA PRO A 317 -13.92 -8.52 -6.25
C PRO A 317 -13.02 -8.73 -5.02
N PHE A 318 -13.63 -8.90 -3.85
CA PHE A 318 -12.92 -9.34 -2.65
C PHE A 318 -12.39 -10.75 -2.81
N HIS A 319 -11.28 -11.04 -2.13
CA HIS A 319 -10.84 -12.41 -1.94
C HIS A 319 -11.89 -13.15 -1.09
N PRO A 320 -12.23 -14.42 -1.37
CA PRO A 320 -13.26 -15.16 -0.62
C PRO A 320 -13.07 -15.13 0.91
N GLY A 321 -11.83 -15.24 1.37
CA GLY A 321 -11.49 -15.16 2.80
C GLY A 321 -11.77 -13.78 3.42
N ALA A 322 -11.48 -12.69 2.68
CA ALA A 322 -11.78 -11.34 3.13
C ALA A 322 -13.29 -11.06 3.09
N GLU A 323 -13.95 -11.47 2.01
CA GLU A 323 -15.40 -11.37 1.85
C GLU A 323 -16.15 -12.06 3.01
N ARG A 324 -15.73 -13.29 3.35
CA ARG A 324 -16.27 -14.04 4.48
C ARG A 324 -16.13 -13.27 5.80
N PHE A 325 -14.94 -12.75 6.08
CA PHE A 325 -14.71 -11.94 7.28
C PHE A 325 -15.63 -10.72 7.33
N TYR A 326 -15.73 -9.94 6.25
CA TYR A 326 -16.55 -8.73 6.25
C TYR A 326 -18.05 -9.02 6.39
N LYS A 327 -18.53 -10.13 5.83
CA LYS A 327 -19.92 -10.59 6.04
C LYS A 327 -20.19 -10.94 7.51
N GLU A 328 -19.28 -11.69 8.14
CA GLU A 328 -19.38 -12.03 9.57
C GLU A 328 -19.30 -10.79 10.47
N ALA A 329 -18.48 -9.82 10.09
CA ALA A 329 -18.31 -8.56 10.81
C ALA A 329 -19.40 -7.51 10.50
N GLY A 330 -20.34 -7.80 9.58
CA GLY A 330 -21.41 -6.89 9.17
C GLY A 330 -20.97 -5.70 8.32
N ALA A 331 -19.74 -5.71 7.80
CA ALA A 331 -19.15 -4.66 6.95
C ALA A 331 -19.43 -4.88 5.44
N LEU A 332 -19.91 -6.07 5.07
CA LEU A 332 -20.38 -6.40 3.74
C LEU A 332 -21.73 -7.13 3.86
N ARG A 333 -22.70 -6.79 3.01
CA ARG A 333 -24.05 -7.36 3.01
C ARG A 333 -24.24 -8.40 1.91
#